data_AF-A0A2H0DS95-F1
#
_entry.id   AF-A0A2H0DS95-F1
#
_cell.length_a   1.000
_cell.length_b   1.000
_cell.length_c   1.000
_cell.angle_alpha   90.00
_cell.angle_beta   90.00
_cell.angle_gamma   90.00
#
_symmetry.space_group_name_H-M   'P 1'
#
loop_
_entity.id
_entity.type
_entity.pdbx_description
1 polymer ?
#
loop_
_entity_poly.entity_id
_entity_poly.type
_entity_poly.pdbx_seq_one_letter_code
_entity_poly.pdbx_strand_id
1 'polypeptide(L)'
;MRAILITLLLAAATPARAADPVRLAVLLVVDQMRWDYPERAPEHGFGRFLREGTYYANARHAHVPTYTGVGHASLATGSYPSEHGILGNDFYDPAAKKTLYCVEDESGAKGPFRLKVATLGDRLKEANAGAKVVSISGKDRAAILMGGRKADLALWYDKKSGRFVTSGYYGKPPSWVEAFNDENEVPEARRSSIRQTPHFDMLTLALAKRALEAMDLGEDDAPDLLLVSLSATDYLGHALGPFDPKMDDNLTRIDRELGSFLDFLDFKVGAAFYAAGLSSDHGVLPVPESEQGRAMGARRVSQKQLRSYLEEGLRAGFGRPVGGGDWILGWNPPVLYLDAEAAAKAGGLSALERKAAELIGAREDVVWAHPARAI
;
A
#
# COMPACT_ATOMS: atom_id res chain seq x y z
N MET A 1 9.68 38.99 67.55
CA MET A 1 8.94 37.80 67.07
C MET A 1 9.19 37.65 65.58
N ARG A 2 9.87 36.58 65.13
CA ARG A 2 10.07 36.30 63.70
C ARG A 2 9.01 35.28 63.27
N ALA A 3 8.09 35.68 62.41
CA ALA A 3 7.11 34.79 61.81
C ALA A 3 7.79 34.04 60.64
N ILE A 4 7.77 32.71 60.71
CA ILE A 4 8.22 31.83 59.62
C ILE A 4 6.98 31.54 58.77
N LEU A 5 7.01 32.00 57.52
CA LEU A 5 5.99 31.68 56.53
C LEU A 5 6.36 30.35 55.87
N ILE A 6 5.58 29.31 56.15
CA ILE A 6 5.69 28.01 55.46
C ILE A 6 4.74 28.05 54.27
N THR A 7 5.29 28.19 53.07
CA THR A 7 4.53 28.06 51.82
C THR A 7 4.36 26.58 51.51
N LEU A 8 3.16 26.03 51.72
CA LEU A 8 2.79 24.71 51.21
C LEU A 8 2.63 24.80 49.69
N LEU A 9 3.57 24.25 48.93
CA LEU A 9 3.35 23.92 47.53
C LEU A 9 2.46 22.67 47.46
N LEU A 10 1.16 22.85 47.23
CA LEU A 10 0.34 21.75 46.71
C LEU A 10 0.75 21.52 45.25
N ALA A 11 1.51 20.46 45.02
CA ALA A 11 1.68 19.91 43.67
C ALA A 11 0.31 19.43 43.19
N ALA A 12 -0.30 20.15 42.25
CA ALA A 12 -1.47 19.66 41.55
C ALA A 12 -1.07 18.38 40.81
N ALA A 13 -1.52 17.22 41.30
CA ALA A 13 -1.35 15.97 40.59
C ALA A 13 -2.02 16.13 39.22
N THR A 14 -1.22 16.11 38.14
CA THR A 14 -1.75 15.97 36.79
C THR A 14 -2.61 14.71 36.78
N PRO A 15 -3.90 14.79 36.42
CA PRO A 15 -4.74 13.60 36.36
C PRO A 15 -4.03 12.61 35.44
N ALA A 16 -3.79 11.40 35.95
CA ALA A 16 -3.32 10.31 35.11
C ALA A 16 -4.29 10.22 33.93
N ARG A 17 -3.77 10.35 32.70
CA ARG A 17 -4.58 10.11 31.49
C ARG A 17 -5.22 8.75 31.70
N ALA A 18 -6.56 8.70 31.70
CA ALA A 18 -7.27 7.43 31.79
C ALA A 18 -6.66 6.47 30.76
N ALA A 19 -6.38 5.24 31.17
CA ALA A 19 -5.83 4.23 30.28
C ALA A 19 -6.71 4.18 29.03
N ASP A 20 -6.08 4.25 27.85
CA ASP A 20 -6.81 4.17 26.60
C ASP A 20 -7.46 2.79 26.54
N PRO A 21 -8.81 2.68 26.45
CA PRO A 21 -9.48 1.39 26.47
C PRO A 21 -9.21 0.58 25.19
N VAL A 22 -8.58 1.15 24.16
CA VAL A 22 -8.30 0.45 22.91
C VAL A 22 -7.27 -0.66 23.13
N ARG A 23 -7.74 -1.90 23.00
CA ARG A 23 -6.95 -3.14 23.00
C ARG A 23 -6.62 -3.64 21.59
N LEU A 24 -7.36 -3.17 20.57
CA LEU A 24 -7.10 -3.52 19.17
C LEU A 24 -7.24 -2.29 18.27
N ALA A 25 -6.18 -1.98 17.52
CA ALA A 25 -6.26 -1.10 16.37
C ALA A 25 -6.41 -1.94 15.08
N VAL A 26 -7.35 -1.55 14.22
CA VAL A 26 -7.56 -2.17 12.91
C VAL A 26 -7.40 -1.13 11.81
N LEU A 27 -6.54 -1.38 10.83
CA LEU A 27 -6.47 -0.59 9.61
C LEU A 27 -6.91 -1.43 8.42
N LEU A 28 -8.03 -1.04 7.83
CA LEU A 28 -8.56 -1.58 6.60
C LEU A 28 -8.10 -0.70 5.43
N VAL A 29 -7.49 -1.31 4.43
CA VAL A 29 -7.10 -0.64 3.18
C VAL A 29 -7.85 -1.30 2.04
N VAL A 30 -8.70 -0.56 1.34
CA VAL A 30 -9.30 -1.05 0.08
C VAL A 30 -8.42 -0.55 -1.06
N ASP A 31 -7.71 -1.47 -1.70
CA ASP A 31 -6.74 -1.21 -2.75
C ASP A 31 -7.44 -0.56 -3.95
N GLN A 32 -6.90 0.56 -4.44
CA GLN A 32 -7.49 1.38 -5.51
C GLN A 32 -8.88 1.99 -5.18
N MET A 33 -9.28 2.07 -3.91
CA MET A 33 -10.52 2.73 -3.50
C MET A 33 -10.43 4.25 -3.70
N ARG A 34 -11.26 4.75 -4.63
CA ARG A 34 -11.44 6.20 -4.78
C ARG A 34 -12.27 6.78 -3.65
N TRP A 35 -12.11 8.07 -3.44
CA TRP A 35 -12.84 8.83 -2.41
C TRP A 35 -14.37 8.70 -2.53
N ASP A 36 -14.91 8.52 -3.74
CA ASP A 36 -16.35 8.44 -4.01
C ASP A 36 -16.93 7.03 -3.80
N TYR A 37 -16.10 6.01 -3.59
CA TYR A 37 -16.58 4.63 -3.47
C TYR A 37 -17.42 4.38 -2.20
N PRO A 38 -17.01 4.86 -1.00
CA PRO A 38 -17.84 4.75 0.19
C PRO A 38 -19.21 5.43 0.03
N GLU A 39 -19.29 6.52 -0.74
CA GLU A 39 -20.52 7.27 -0.98
C GLU A 39 -21.45 6.57 -2.00
N ARG A 40 -20.90 5.71 -2.87
CA ARG A 40 -21.66 4.94 -3.86
C ARG A 40 -22.34 3.70 -3.28
N ALA A 41 -21.80 3.13 -2.21
CA ALA A 41 -22.37 1.96 -1.52
C ALA A 41 -22.35 2.12 0.02
N PRO A 42 -23.07 3.09 0.61
CA PRO A 42 -22.97 3.44 2.03
C PRO A 42 -23.94 2.66 2.93
N GLU A 43 -24.36 1.44 2.58
CA GLU A 43 -25.43 0.76 3.33
C GLU A 43 -24.91 0.18 4.65
N HIS A 44 -23.79 -0.55 4.60
CA HIS A 44 -23.26 -1.37 5.67
C HIS A 44 -21.93 -0.81 6.22
N GLY A 45 -20.79 -1.43 5.88
CA GLY A 45 -19.48 -1.10 6.44
C GLY A 45 -18.97 0.30 6.06
N PHE A 46 -18.97 0.65 4.78
CA PHE A 46 -18.67 2.02 4.34
C PHE A 46 -19.63 3.00 4.98
N GLY A 47 -20.92 2.67 5.00
CA GLY A 47 -21.95 3.44 5.68
C GLY A 47 -21.64 3.71 7.14
N ARG A 48 -21.19 2.68 7.86
CA ARG A 48 -20.82 2.77 9.28
C ARG A 48 -19.64 3.70 9.49
N PHE A 49 -18.58 3.58 8.69
CA PHE A 49 -17.46 4.54 8.75
C PHE A 49 -17.89 5.98 8.49
N LEU A 50 -18.81 6.21 7.55
CA LEU A 50 -19.32 7.54 7.23
C LEU A 50 -20.24 8.11 8.32
N ARG A 51 -21.07 7.27 8.97
CA ARG A 51 -22.07 7.71 9.96
C ARG A 51 -21.51 7.83 11.38
N GLU A 52 -20.62 6.93 11.77
CA GLU A 52 -20.15 6.78 13.16
C GLU A 52 -18.69 7.21 13.33
N GLY A 53 -17.93 7.31 12.23
CA GLY A 53 -16.52 7.65 12.26
C GLY A 53 -16.23 9.14 12.05
N THR A 54 -14.93 9.46 12.00
CA THR A 54 -14.45 10.76 11.52
C THR A 54 -14.07 10.64 10.05
N TYR A 55 -14.83 11.29 9.17
CA TYR A 55 -14.60 11.25 7.72
C TYR A 55 -13.73 12.41 7.22
N TYR A 56 -12.58 12.09 6.63
CA TYR A 56 -11.66 13.06 6.04
C TYR A 56 -11.87 13.15 4.52
N ALA A 57 -12.84 13.95 4.07
CA ALA A 57 -13.23 14.07 2.66
C ALA A 57 -12.15 14.64 1.71
N ASN A 58 -11.06 15.21 2.25
CA ASN A 58 -9.96 15.78 1.46
C ASN A 58 -8.59 15.19 1.85
N ALA A 59 -8.57 13.91 2.21
CA ALA A 59 -7.32 13.15 2.38
C ALA A 59 -6.66 12.89 1.01
N ARG A 60 -5.33 13.02 0.94
CA ARG A 60 -4.57 12.86 -0.31
C ARG A 60 -3.25 12.14 -0.08
N HIS A 61 -2.88 11.28 -1.02
CA HIS A 61 -1.50 10.83 -1.14
C HIS A 61 -0.65 11.98 -1.68
N ALA A 62 0.17 12.57 -0.81
CA ALA A 62 1.05 13.69 -1.16
C ALA A 62 2.40 13.22 -1.74
N HIS A 63 2.40 12.09 -2.44
CA HIS A 63 3.57 11.50 -3.07
C HIS A 63 3.25 10.98 -4.48
N VAL A 64 4.30 10.79 -5.27
CA VAL A 64 4.26 10.16 -6.58
C VAL A 64 5.44 9.18 -6.67
N PRO A 65 5.26 7.96 -7.23
CA PRO A 65 4.05 7.42 -7.83
C PRO A 65 3.02 6.90 -6.80
N THR A 66 1.73 7.01 -7.12
CA THR A 66 0.64 6.44 -6.33
C THR A 66 0.42 4.97 -6.70
N TYR A 67 1.38 4.12 -6.32
CA TYR A 67 1.35 2.67 -6.56
C TYR A 67 1.15 1.89 -5.27
N THR A 68 0.62 0.67 -5.37
CA THR A 68 0.27 -0.18 -4.22
C THR A 68 1.35 -0.25 -3.15
N GLY A 69 2.58 -0.63 -3.49
CA GLY A 69 3.66 -0.76 -2.51
C GLY A 69 4.03 0.57 -1.86
N VAL A 70 3.98 1.66 -2.63
CA VAL A 70 4.30 3.01 -2.15
C VAL A 70 3.22 3.49 -1.16
N GLY A 71 1.95 3.36 -1.54
CA GLY A 71 0.81 3.75 -0.71
C GLY A 71 0.72 2.96 0.60
N HIS A 72 0.87 1.63 0.53
CA HIS A 72 0.87 0.79 1.74
C HIS A 72 2.04 1.11 2.67
N ALA A 73 3.25 1.34 2.14
CA ALA A 73 4.39 1.76 2.95
C ALA A 73 4.17 3.16 3.57
N SER A 74 3.60 4.12 2.83
CA SER A 74 3.26 5.44 3.34
C SER A 74 2.24 5.37 4.47
N LEU A 75 1.15 4.61 4.30
CA LEU A 75 0.12 4.41 5.33
C LEU A 75 0.70 3.77 6.60
N ALA A 76 1.54 2.76 6.44
CA ALA A 76 2.06 2.00 7.56
C ALA A 76 3.19 2.72 8.31
N THR A 77 3.86 3.69 7.71
CA THR A 77 5.01 4.39 8.30
C THR A 77 4.73 5.84 8.67
N GLY A 78 3.69 6.44 8.09
CA GLY A 78 3.42 7.88 8.20
C GLY A 78 4.48 8.76 7.52
N SER A 79 5.25 8.20 6.58
CA SER A 79 6.39 8.88 5.94
C SER A 79 6.27 8.86 4.42
N TYR A 80 7.11 9.65 3.73
CA TYR A 80 7.11 9.73 2.27
C TYR A 80 8.03 8.69 1.61
N PRO A 81 7.90 8.43 0.29
CA PRO A 81 8.77 7.51 -0.44
C PRO A 81 10.26 7.84 -0.35
N SER A 82 10.59 9.12 -0.25
CA SER A 82 11.95 9.61 0.01
C SER A 82 12.53 9.13 1.33
N GLU A 83 11.68 8.86 2.33
CA GLU A 83 12.07 8.42 3.67
C GLU A 83 11.96 6.90 3.82
N HIS A 84 10.79 6.32 3.53
CA HIS A 84 10.59 4.87 3.68
C HIS A 84 11.30 4.04 2.60
N GLY A 85 11.70 4.66 1.48
CA GLY A 85 12.54 4.05 0.45
C GLY A 85 11.83 3.12 -0.54
N ILE A 86 10.50 3.04 -0.49
CA ILE A 86 9.71 2.25 -1.45
C ILE A 86 9.25 3.19 -2.57
N LEU A 87 9.90 3.09 -3.72
CA LEU A 87 9.73 4.03 -4.85
C LEU A 87 8.76 3.54 -5.93
N GLY A 88 8.27 2.30 -5.80
CA GLY A 88 7.35 1.67 -6.73
C GLY A 88 7.06 0.23 -6.33
N ASN A 89 6.16 -0.45 -7.05
CA ASN A 89 6.00 -1.90 -6.93
C ASN A 89 7.28 -2.62 -7.41
N ASP A 90 7.83 -2.11 -8.51
CA ASP A 90 9.08 -2.51 -9.11
C ASP A 90 9.88 -1.24 -9.40
N PHE A 91 11.20 -1.28 -9.27
CA PHE A 91 12.06 -0.14 -9.64
C PHE A 91 13.42 -0.60 -10.14
N TYR A 92 13.98 0.16 -11.07
CA TYR A 92 15.31 -0.14 -11.60
C TYR A 92 16.37 0.28 -10.59
N ASP A 93 17.30 -0.63 -10.29
CA ASP A 93 18.48 -0.33 -9.51
C ASP A 93 19.69 -0.18 -10.44
N PRO A 94 20.26 1.04 -10.58
CA PRO A 94 21.45 1.27 -11.38
C PRO A 94 22.67 0.49 -10.90
N ALA A 95 22.78 0.21 -9.60
CA ALA A 95 23.93 -0.52 -9.06
C ALA A 95 23.85 -2.01 -9.42
N ALA A 96 22.70 -2.65 -9.20
CA ALA A 96 22.47 -4.04 -9.60
C ALA A 96 22.18 -4.23 -11.09
N LYS A 97 22.01 -3.14 -11.85
CA LYS A 97 21.65 -3.10 -13.28
C LYS A 97 20.41 -3.93 -13.62
N LYS A 98 19.43 -4.00 -12.71
CA LYS A 98 18.20 -4.81 -12.87
C LYS A 98 17.00 -4.16 -12.20
N THR A 99 15.81 -4.56 -12.63
CA THR A 99 14.56 -4.22 -11.92
C THR A 99 14.44 -5.07 -10.67
N LEU A 100 14.14 -4.42 -9.54
CA LEU A 100 13.94 -5.03 -8.23
C LEU A 100 12.45 -4.97 -7.87
N TYR A 101 11.93 -6.04 -7.29
CA TYR A 101 10.62 -6.04 -6.66
C TYR A 101 10.72 -5.46 -5.24
N CYS A 102 9.73 -4.66 -4.84
CA CYS A 102 9.78 -3.86 -3.62
C CYS A 102 9.90 -4.64 -2.31
N VAL A 103 9.51 -5.92 -2.31
CA VAL A 103 9.51 -6.79 -1.12
C VAL A 103 10.35 -8.05 -1.29
N GLU A 104 11.29 -8.05 -2.23
CA GLU A 104 12.25 -9.14 -2.42
C GLU A 104 13.69 -8.70 -2.16
N ASP A 105 14.46 -9.56 -1.48
CA ASP A 105 15.91 -9.43 -1.40
C ASP A 105 16.60 -9.90 -2.68
N GLU A 106 17.94 -9.96 -2.68
CA GLU A 106 18.71 -10.39 -3.84
C GLU A 106 18.56 -11.88 -4.18
N SER A 107 18.14 -12.70 -3.21
CA SER A 107 17.89 -14.14 -3.37
C SER A 107 16.46 -14.44 -3.84
N GLY A 108 15.58 -13.44 -3.85
CA GLY A 108 14.15 -13.60 -4.13
C GLY A 108 13.34 -13.99 -2.89
N ALA A 109 13.93 -13.96 -1.69
CA ALA A 109 13.19 -14.12 -0.46
C ALA A 109 12.29 -12.90 -0.25
N LYS A 110 11.06 -13.15 0.20
CA LYS A 110 10.07 -12.10 0.43
C LYS A 110 10.16 -11.57 1.86
N GLY A 111 10.15 -10.25 2.01
CA GLY A 111 10.25 -9.57 3.30
C GLY A 111 10.44 -8.06 3.12
N PRO A 112 10.37 -7.28 4.22
CA PRO A 112 10.41 -5.81 4.19
C PRO A 112 11.85 -5.27 4.04
N PHE A 113 12.72 -5.97 3.31
CA PHE A 113 14.17 -5.71 3.23
C PHE A 113 14.51 -4.31 2.72
N ARG A 114 13.62 -3.73 1.91
CA ARG A 114 13.81 -2.42 1.27
C ARG A 114 13.13 -1.27 2.00
N LEU A 115 12.32 -1.58 3.02
CA LEU A 115 11.73 -0.57 3.87
C LEU A 115 12.85 0.03 4.73
N LYS A 116 12.97 1.36 4.78
CA LYS A 116 14.05 2.06 5.50
C LYS A 116 13.65 2.56 6.90
N VAL A 117 12.37 2.76 7.13
CA VAL A 117 11.82 3.26 8.40
C VAL A 117 10.96 2.21 9.08
N ALA A 118 10.66 2.41 10.36
CA ALA A 118 9.79 1.53 11.14
C ALA A 118 8.31 1.78 10.78
N THR A 119 7.51 0.71 10.67
CA THR A 119 6.05 0.82 10.58
C THR A 119 5.42 1.15 11.93
N LEU A 120 4.13 1.48 11.95
CA LEU A 120 3.33 1.61 13.16
C LEU A 120 3.41 0.32 14.00
N GLY A 121 3.36 -0.85 13.36
CA GLY A 121 3.52 -2.14 14.03
C GLY A 121 4.92 -2.32 14.63
N ASP A 122 5.97 -1.92 13.92
CA ASP A 122 7.34 -1.94 14.46
C ASP A 122 7.44 -1.05 15.73
N ARG A 123 6.86 0.15 15.68
CA ARG A 123 6.83 1.09 16.81
C ARG A 123 5.98 0.61 17.97
N LEU A 124 4.85 -0.03 17.68
CA LEU A 124 3.97 -0.61 18.69
C LEU A 124 4.72 -1.67 19.50
N LYS A 125 5.43 -2.59 18.83
CA LYS A 125 6.21 -3.63 19.50
C LYS A 125 7.46 -3.11 20.23
N GLU A 126 8.00 -1.97 19.82
CA GLU A 126 9.03 -1.26 20.57
C GLU A 126 8.50 -0.70 21.89
N ALA A 127 7.27 -0.18 21.87
CA ALA A 127 6.63 0.40 23.05
C ALA A 127 6.01 -0.67 23.97
N ASN A 128 5.56 -1.80 23.42
CA ASN A 128 4.92 -2.88 24.16
C ASN A 128 5.33 -4.25 23.61
N ALA A 129 6.16 -4.97 24.38
CA ALA A 129 6.65 -6.30 23.98
C ALA A 129 5.56 -7.38 23.94
N GLY A 130 4.40 -7.16 24.57
CA GLY A 130 3.25 -8.05 24.53
C GLY A 130 2.34 -7.84 23.32
N ALA A 131 2.50 -6.72 22.60
CA ALA A 131 1.67 -6.40 21.44
C ALA A 131 1.90 -7.38 20.28
N LYS A 132 0.80 -7.81 19.65
CA LYS A 132 0.79 -8.62 18.43
C LYS A 132 0.48 -7.74 17.23
N VAL A 133 1.18 -7.99 16.14
CA VAL A 133 1.00 -7.29 14.86
C VAL A 133 0.75 -8.33 13.78
N VAL A 134 -0.44 -8.29 13.17
CA VAL A 134 -0.85 -9.20 12.11
C VAL A 134 -1.20 -8.39 10.86
N SER A 135 -0.66 -8.78 9.70
CA SER A 135 -0.96 -8.14 8.42
C SER A 135 -1.41 -9.16 7.37
N ILE A 136 -2.55 -8.89 6.73
CA ILE A 136 -3.20 -9.83 5.81
C ILE A 136 -3.61 -9.09 4.54
N SER A 137 -3.32 -9.66 3.37
CA SER A 137 -3.74 -9.07 2.10
C SER A 137 -3.88 -10.09 0.97
N GLY A 138 -4.57 -9.73 -0.11
CA GLY A 138 -4.48 -10.45 -1.37
C GLY A 138 -3.13 -10.30 -2.10
N LYS A 139 -2.28 -9.36 -1.68
CA LYS A 139 -0.98 -9.05 -2.31
C LYS A 139 0.16 -9.10 -1.28
N ASP A 140 1.25 -9.76 -1.63
CA ASP A 140 2.46 -9.84 -0.80
C ASP A 140 3.00 -8.46 -0.39
N ARG A 141 3.15 -7.53 -1.34
CA ARG A 141 3.66 -6.18 -1.08
C ARG A 141 2.78 -5.39 -0.10
N ALA A 142 1.48 -5.60 -0.12
CA ALA A 142 0.57 -4.92 0.81
C ALA A 142 0.72 -5.50 2.23
N ALA A 143 0.68 -6.82 2.39
CA ALA A 143 0.85 -7.48 3.69
C ALA A 143 2.25 -7.21 4.29
N ILE A 144 3.30 -7.32 3.49
CA ILE A 144 4.69 -7.17 3.95
C ILE A 144 5.00 -5.73 4.33
N LEU A 145 4.61 -4.75 3.50
CA LEU A 145 4.95 -3.34 3.76
C LEU A 145 4.09 -2.74 4.86
N MET A 146 2.86 -3.21 5.07
CA MET A 146 2.07 -2.84 6.25
C MET A 146 2.61 -3.48 7.52
N GLY A 147 2.89 -4.79 7.49
CA GLY A 147 3.37 -5.53 8.66
C GLY A 147 4.72 -5.02 9.17
N GLY A 148 5.63 -4.67 8.27
CA GLY A 148 6.97 -4.22 8.65
C GLY A 148 7.85 -5.34 9.20
N ARG A 149 8.92 -4.98 9.90
CA ARG A 149 9.98 -5.92 10.28
C ARG A 149 9.62 -6.80 11.47
N LYS A 150 8.74 -6.33 12.35
CA LYS A 150 8.43 -6.95 13.63
C LYS A 150 7.06 -7.62 13.68
N ALA A 151 6.30 -7.63 12.59
CA ALA A 151 5.02 -8.34 12.53
C ALA A 151 5.17 -9.79 12.98
N ASP A 152 4.24 -10.25 13.82
CA ASP A 152 4.15 -11.65 14.24
C ASP A 152 3.73 -12.52 13.06
N LEU A 153 2.90 -11.97 12.17
CA LEU A 153 2.46 -12.67 10.99
C LEU A 153 2.12 -11.71 9.85
N ALA A 154 2.69 -11.96 8.67
CA ALA A 154 2.23 -11.38 7.42
C ALA A 154 1.76 -12.50 6.48
N LEU A 155 0.52 -12.42 5.99
CA LEU A 155 -0.11 -13.40 5.10
C LEU A 155 -0.52 -12.76 3.78
N TRP A 156 -0.29 -13.48 2.68
CA TRP A 156 -0.82 -13.09 1.37
C TRP A 156 -1.24 -14.27 0.52
N TYR A 157 -2.15 -14.01 -0.41
CA TYR A 157 -2.58 -15.02 -1.36
C TYR A 157 -1.51 -15.32 -2.42
N ASP A 158 -1.10 -16.59 -2.53
CA ASP A 158 -0.27 -17.08 -3.62
C ASP A 158 -1.13 -17.71 -4.71
N LYS A 159 -1.20 -17.05 -5.88
CA LYS A 159 -1.99 -17.51 -7.03
C LYS A 159 -1.51 -18.84 -7.64
N LYS A 160 -0.28 -19.29 -7.34
CA LYS A 160 0.21 -20.58 -7.85
C LYS A 160 -0.40 -21.75 -7.08
N SER A 161 -0.31 -21.70 -5.76
CA SER A 161 -0.88 -22.71 -4.85
C SER A 161 -2.38 -22.51 -4.59
N GLY A 162 -2.89 -21.28 -4.73
CA GLY A 162 -4.27 -20.95 -4.40
C GLY A 162 -4.51 -20.76 -2.90
N ARG A 163 -3.44 -20.57 -2.12
CA ARG A 163 -3.44 -20.56 -0.66
C ARG A 163 -2.94 -19.22 -0.13
N PHE A 164 -3.34 -18.85 1.08
CA PHE A 164 -2.65 -17.81 1.84
C PHE A 164 -1.36 -18.36 2.45
N VAL A 165 -0.26 -17.67 2.20
CA VAL A 165 1.08 -18.08 2.59
C VAL A 165 1.80 -16.96 3.34
N THR A 166 2.91 -17.30 3.98
CA THR A 166 3.90 -16.36 4.52
C THR A 166 5.28 -16.64 3.92
N SER A 167 6.32 -15.97 4.39
CA SER A 167 7.71 -16.20 4.01
C SER A 167 8.54 -16.60 5.22
N GLY A 168 9.68 -17.25 4.98
CA GLY A 168 10.64 -17.57 6.04
C GLY A 168 11.09 -16.36 6.88
N TYR A 169 10.95 -15.12 6.39
CA TYR A 169 11.16 -13.91 7.20
C TYR A 169 10.26 -13.85 8.45
N TYR A 170 8.99 -14.25 8.34
CA TYR A 170 8.01 -14.26 9.44
C TYR A 170 7.82 -15.66 10.04
N GLY A 171 8.69 -16.62 9.69
CA GLY A 171 8.59 -18.01 10.11
C GLY A 171 7.72 -18.88 9.21
N LYS A 172 7.20 -19.98 9.77
CA LYS A 172 6.36 -20.95 9.05
C LYS A 172 4.89 -20.58 9.19
N PRO A 173 4.04 -20.89 8.18
CA PRO A 173 2.59 -20.74 8.34
C PRO A 173 2.09 -21.47 9.59
N PRO A 174 1.33 -20.81 10.48
CA PRO A 174 0.67 -21.48 11.60
C PRO A 174 -0.32 -22.55 11.12
N SER A 175 -0.56 -23.58 11.94
CA SER A 175 -1.48 -24.68 11.59
C SER A 175 -2.91 -24.21 11.30
N TRP A 176 -3.37 -23.15 11.97
CA TRP A 176 -4.70 -22.58 11.72
C TRP A 176 -4.80 -21.91 10.34
N VAL A 177 -3.69 -21.41 9.78
CA VAL A 177 -3.64 -20.87 8.40
C VAL A 177 -3.76 -22.02 7.40
N GLU A 178 -3.07 -23.13 7.65
CA GLU A 178 -3.19 -24.32 6.79
C GLU A 178 -4.59 -24.90 6.84
N ALA A 179 -5.20 -25.01 8.03
CA ALA A 179 -6.59 -25.41 8.18
C ALA A 179 -7.55 -24.47 7.44
N PHE A 180 -7.36 -23.15 7.56
CA PHE A 180 -8.16 -22.18 6.80
C PHE A 180 -8.03 -22.39 5.30
N ASN A 181 -6.81 -22.63 4.79
CA ASN A 181 -6.58 -22.87 3.37
C ASN A 181 -7.24 -24.17 2.88
N ASP A 182 -7.26 -25.22 3.71
CA ASP A 182 -7.90 -26.50 3.37
C ASP A 182 -9.44 -26.39 3.39
N GLU A 183 -9.99 -25.64 4.35
CA GLU A 183 -11.42 -25.32 4.42
C GLU A 183 -11.91 -24.45 3.25
N ASN A 184 -11.02 -23.64 2.68
CA ASN A 184 -11.32 -22.64 1.65
C ASN A 184 -10.55 -22.90 0.35
N GLU A 185 -10.44 -24.17 -0.07
CA GLU A 185 -9.70 -24.54 -1.26
C GLU A 185 -10.20 -23.78 -2.51
N VAL A 186 -9.27 -23.10 -3.19
CA VAL A 186 -9.54 -22.47 -4.48
C VAL A 186 -9.13 -23.43 -5.61
N PRO A 187 -10.08 -23.89 -6.45
CA PRO A 187 -9.77 -24.77 -7.57
C PRO A 187 -8.69 -24.19 -8.47
N GLU A 188 -7.79 -25.02 -8.99
CA GLU A 188 -6.64 -24.57 -9.80
C GLU A 188 -7.04 -23.61 -10.92
N ALA A 189 -8.11 -23.93 -11.66
CA ALA A 189 -8.65 -23.12 -12.75
C ALA A 189 -9.15 -21.71 -12.31
N ARG A 190 -9.35 -21.50 -11.00
CA ARG A 190 -9.87 -20.25 -10.41
C ARG A 190 -8.81 -19.44 -9.65
N ARG A 191 -7.64 -20.01 -9.35
CA ARG A 191 -6.62 -19.36 -8.49
C ARG A 191 -6.17 -17.99 -8.99
N SER A 192 -6.08 -17.79 -10.30
CA SER A 192 -5.73 -16.47 -10.85
C SER A 192 -6.94 -15.52 -10.94
N SER A 193 -8.08 -16.04 -11.39
CA SER A 193 -9.28 -15.25 -11.72
C SER A 193 -10.13 -14.86 -10.52
N ILE A 194 -10.05 -15.60 -9.40
CA ILE A 194 -10.71 -15.24 -8.14
C ILE A 194 -10.37 -13.82 -7.70
N ARG A 195 -9.14 -13.37 -7.97
CA ARG A 195 -8.65 -12.03 -7.62
C ARG A 195 -9.46 -10.88 -8.24
N GLN A 196 -10.21 -11.13 -9.31
CA GLN A 196 -11.09 -10.16 -9.96
C GLN A 196 -12.56 -10.36 -9.55
N THR A 197 -12.79 -10.97 -8.39
CA THR A 197 -14.13 -11.25 -7.87
C THR A 197 -14.24 -10.81 -6.41
N PRO A 198 -15.43 -10.39 -5.96
CA PRO A 198 -15.67 -10.03 -4.56
C PRO A 198 -15.33 -11.14 -3.56
N HIS A 199 -15.41 -12.40 -4.00
CA HIS A 199 -15.06 -13.56 -3.18
C HIS A 199 -13.61 -13.53 -2.67
N PHE A 200 -12.71 -12.85 -3.36
CA PHE A 200 -11.33 -12.72 -2.91
C PHE A 200 -11.19 -11.87 -1.64
N ASP A 201 -11.91 -10.77 -1.56
CA ASP A 201 -11.92 -9.91 -0.37
C ASP A 201 -12.74 -10.56 0.76
N MET A 202 -13.78 -11.35 0.44
CA MET A 202 -14.48 -12.21 1.41
C MET A 202 -13.52 -13.19 2.09
N LEU A 203 -12.68 -13.90 1.31
CA LEU A 203 -11.68 -14.82 1.86
C LEU A 203 -10.65 -14.08 2.72
N THR A 204 -10.23 -12.89 2.31
CA THR A 204 -9.27 -12.07 3.04
C THR A 204 -9.83 -11.62 4.40
N LEU A 205 -11.09 -11.18 4.46
CA LEU A 205 -11.76 -10.82 5.70
C LEU A 205 -12.07 -12.04 6.58
N ALA A 206 -12.45 -13.18 5.99
CA ALA A 206 -12.63 -14.42 6.73
C ALA A 206 -11.33 -14.89 7.39
N LEU A 207 -10.20 -14.77 6.70
CA LEU A 207 -8.89 -15.06 7.27
C LEU A 207 -8.53 -14.08 8.39
N ALA A 208 -8.88 -12.80 8.26
CA ALA A 208 -8.69 -11.81 9.33
C ALA A 208 -9.53 -12.13 10.58
N LYS A 209 -10.80 -12.58 10.42
CA LYS A 209 -11.63 -13.09 11.52
C LYS A 209 -10.97 -14.31 12.19
N ARG A 210 -10.46 -15.26 11.40
CA ARG A 210 -9.73 -16.42 11.93
C ARG A 210 -8.46 -16.02 12.69
N ALA A 211 -7.74 -15.00 12.22
CA ALA A 211 -6.54 -14.50 12.90
C ALA A 211 -6.88 -13.85 14.26
N LEU A 212 -7.96 -13.06 14.33
CA LEU A 212 -8.47 -12.47 15.58
C LEU A 212 -8.72 -13.54 16.64
N GLU A 213 -9.34 -14.66 16.25
CA GLU A 213 -9.61 -15.79 17.15
C GLU A 213 -8.35 -16.59 17.49
N ALA A 214 -7.56 -16.97 16.48
CA ALA A 214 -6.44 -17.89 16.67
C ALA A 214 -5.23 -17.26 17.36
N MET A 215 -5.14 -15.93 17.36
CA MET A 215 -4.05 -15.17 18.00
C MET A 215 -4.52 -14.36 19.20
N ASP A 216 -5.79 -14.50 19.63
CA ASP A 216 -6.37 -13.77 20.75
C ASP A 216 -6.12 -12.25 20.65
N LEU A 217 -6.40 -11.67 19.47
CA LEU A 217 -6.11 -10.26 19.23
C LEU A 217 -7.13 -9.36 19.95
N GLY A 218 -6.64 -8.44 20.78
CA GLY A 218 -7.47 -7.53 21.57
C GLY A 218 -8.15 -8.17 22.79
N GLU A 219 -7.72 -9.36 23.20
CA GLU A 219 -8.26 -10.09 24.37
C GLU A 219 -7.59 -9.70 25.69
N ASP A 220 -6.35 -9.19 25.65
CA ASP A 220 -5.59 -8.74 26.82
C ASP A 220 -5.35 -7.22 26.84
N ASP A 221 -4.63 -6.73 27.85
CA ASP A 221 -4.38 -5.29 28.04
C ASP A 221 -3.25 -4.75 27.13
N ALA A 222 -2.54 -5.60 26.40
CA ALA A 222 -1.56 -5.14 25.41
C ALA A 222 -2.30 -4.75 24.11
N PRO A 223 -2.11 -3.52 23.60
CA PRO A 223 -2.74 -3.11 22.36
C PRO A 223 -2.15 -3.89 21.19
N ASP A 224 -3.02 -4.55 20.44
CA ASP A 224 -2.70 -5.28 19.21
C ASP A 224 -2.99 -4.44 17.96
N LEU A 225 -2.38 -4.82 16.84
CA LEU A 225 -2.59 -4.19 15.54
C LEU A 225 -2.92 -5.24 14.46
N LEU A 226 -4.08 -5.07 13.84
CA LEU A 226 -4.52 -5.84 12.68
C LEU A 226 -4.57 -4.95 11.43
N LEU A 227 -3.82 -5.33 10.40
CA LEU A 227 -3.69 -4.61 9.14
C LEU A 227 -4.28 -5.47 8.02
N VAL A 228 -5.38 -5.06 7.40
CA VAL A 228 -6.05 -5.86 6.34
C VAL A 228 -6.13 -5.04 5.07
N SER A 229 -5.60 -5.56 3.97
CA SER A 229 -5.70 -4.94 2.64
C SER A 229 -6.52 -5.79 1.68
N LEU A 230 -7.63 -5.23 1.22
CA LEU A 230 -8.62 -5.83 0.33
C LEU A 230 -8.26 -5.45 -1.12
N SER A 231 -7.96 -6.47 -1.93
CA SER A 231 -7.25 -6.31 -3.20
C SER A 231 -8.13 -6.47 -4.44
N ALA A 232 -9.35 -6.99 -4.32
CA ALA A 232 -10.18 -7.28 -5.48
C ALA A 232 -10.58 -6.01 -6.25
N THR A 233 -10.83 -4.93 -5.52
CA THR A 233 -11.18 -3.61 -6.08
C THR A 233 -10.13 -3.11 -7.08
N ASP A 234 -8.83 -3.23 -6.77
CA ASP A 234 -7.75 -2.87 -7.69
C ASP A 234 -7.67 -3.77 -8.93
N TYR A 235 -7.77 -5.09 -8.73
CA TYR A 235 -7.73 -6.04 -9.85
C TYR A 235 -8.90 -5.84 -10.81
N LEU A 236 -10.09 -5.55 -10.28
CA LEU A 236 -11.28 -5.29 -11.06
C LEU A 236 -11.22 -3.91 -11.74
N GLY A 237 -10.76 -2.89 -11.00
CA GLY A 237 -10.62 -1.53 -11.52
C GLY A 237 -9.58 -1.43 -12.63
N HIS A 238 -8.50 -2.19 -12.56
CA HIS A 238 -7.55 -2.33 -13.68
C HIS A 238 -8.16 -3.00 -14.91
N ALA A 239 -9.08 -3.95 -14.72
CA ALA A 239 -9.70 -4.67 -15.83
C ALA A 239 -10.81 -3.87 -16.52
N LEU A 240 -11.58 -3.09 -15.77
CA LEU A 240 -12.84 -2.50 -16.24
C LEU A 240 -12.92 -0.97 -16.07
N GLY A 241 -12.18 -0.41 -15.13
CA GLY A 241 -12.29 0.99 -14.73
C GLY A 241 -13.27 1.22 -13.58
N PRO A 242 -13.25 2.43 -12.99
CA PRO A 242 -13.97 2.75 -11.75
C PRO A 242 -15.49 2.90 -11.89
N PHE A 243 -16.01 3.01 -13.12
CA PHE A 243 -17.42 3.29 -13.40
C PHE A 243 -18.12 2.15 -14.15
N ASP A 244 -17.50 0.97 -14.23
CA ASP A 244 -18.15 -0.20 -14.78
C ASP A 244 -19.21 -0.73 -13.79
N PRO A 245 -20.40 -1.17 -14.24
CA PRO A 245 -21.43 -1.73 -13.34
C PRO A 245 -20.96 -2.91 -12.49
N LYS A 246 -19.96 -3.68 -12.94
CA LYS A 246 -19.34 -4.75 -12.13
C LYS A 246 -18.52 -4.19 -10.96
N MET A 247 -17.97 -2.98 -11.11
CA MET A 247 -17.35 -2.27 -9.99
C MET A 247 -18.42 -1.91 -8.95
N ASP A 248 -19.59 -1.42 -9.36
CA ASP A 248 -20.69 -1.13 -8.42
C ASP A 248 -21.16 -2.39 -7.66
N ASP A 249 -21.33 -3.53 -8.34
CA ASP A 249 -21.63 -4.81 -7.67
C ASP A 249 -20.53 -5.23 -6.69
N ASN A 250 -19.25 -5.01 -7.04
CA ASN A 250 -18.13 -5.25 -6.14
C ASN A 250 -18.17 -4.34 -4.90
N LEU A 251 -18.47 -3.05 -5.08
CA LEU A 251 -18.58 -2.08 -3.97
C LEU A 251 -19.73 -2.42 -3.01
N THR A 252 -20.88 -2.83 -3.52
CA THR A 252 -22.00 -3.26 -2.66
C THR A 252 -21.66 -4.52 -1.86
N ARG A 253 -20.91 -5.46 -2.45
CA ARG A 253 -20.52 -6.69 -1.76
C ARG A 253 -19.43 -6.45 -0.71
N ILE A 254 -18.39 -5.67 -1.04
CA ILE A 254 -17.34 -5.35 -0.08
C ILE A 254 -17.90 -4.51 1.07
N ASP A 255 -18.84 -3.60 0.82
CA ASP A 255 -19.54 -2.84 1.87
C ASP A 255 -20.24 -3.78 2.88
N ARG A 256 -20.98 -4.79 2.37
CA ARG A 256 -21.62 -5.81 3.22
C ARG A 256 -20.61 -6.61 4.03
N GLU A 257 -19.51 -7.04 3.42
CA GLU A 257 -18.47 -7.81 4.10
C GLU A 257 -17.73 -6.99 5.15
N LEU A 258 -17.46 -5.71 4.87
CA LEU A 258 -16.93 -4.76 5.84
C LEU A 258 -17.89 -4.60 7.02
N GLY A 259 -19.20 -4.47 6.77
CA GLY A 259 -20.21 -4.44 7.83
C GLY A 259 -20.16 -5.68 8.69
N SER A 260 -20.18 -6.88 8.08
CA SER A 260 -20.06 -8.15 8.80
C SER A 260 -18.76 -8.28 9.58
N PHE A 261 -17.66 -7.69 9.11
CA PHE A 261 -16.40 -7.68 9.82
C PHE A 261 -16.43 -6.75 11.03
N LEU A 262 -17.01 -5.56 10.91
CA LEU A 262 -17.17 -4.63 12.04
C LEU A 262 -18.14 -5.18 13.10
N ASP A 263 -19.22 -5.84 12.70
CA ASP A 263 -20.14 -6.53 13.63
C ASP A 263 -19.43 -7.66 14.39
N PHE A 264 -18.51 -8.36 13.71
CA PHE A 264 -17.68 -9.36 14.35
C PHE A 264 -16.71 -8.75 15.38
N LEU A 265 -16.12 -7.59 15.08
CA LEU A 265 -15.27 -6.86 16.05
C LEU A 265 -16.08 -6.40 17.27
N ASP A 266 -17.31 -5.90 17.07
CA ASP A 266 -18.19 -5.52 18.17
C ASP A 266 -18.50 -6.70 19.09
N PHE A 267 -18.76 -7.88 18.51
CA PHE A 267 -19.03 -9.09 19.27
C PHE A 267 -17.78 -9.63 19.98
N LYS A 268 -16.65 -9.71 19.25
CA LYS A 268 -15.44 -10.39 19.70
C LYS A 268 -14.62 -9.53 20.67
N VAL A 269 -14.41 -8.25 20.35
CA VAL A 269 -13.54 -7.35 21.11
C VAL A 269 -14.35 -6.37 21.96
N GLY A 270 -15.53 -5.97 21.48
CA GLY A 270 -16.37 -4.94 22.09
C GLY A 270 -16.07 -3.56 21.51
N ALA A 271 -17.12 -2.84 21.09
CA ALA A 271 -17.01 -1.54 20.41
C ALA A 271 -16.25 -0.44 21.18
N ALA A 272 -16.17 -0.55 22.51
CA ALA A 272 -15.42 0.38 23.34
C ALA A 272 -13.90 0.10 23.38
N PHE A 273 -13.47 -1.06 22.87
CA PHE A 273 -12.12 -1.58 23.05
C PHE A 273 -11.34 -1.75 21.74
N TYR A 274 -11.90 -1.34 20.59
CA TYR A 274 -11.15 -1.28 19.34
C TYR A 274 -11.31 0.08 18.65
N ALA A 275 -10.30 0.43 17.85
CA ALA A 275 -10.36 1.54 16.90
C ALA A 275 -10.14 1.00 15.50
N ALA A 276 -11.03 1.35 14.55
CA ALA A 276 -10.91 0.96 13.15
C ALA A 276 -10.74 2.18 12.25
N GLY A 277 -9.76 2.11 11.35
CA GLY A 277 -9.55 3.06 10.26
C GLY A 277 -9.78 2.39 8.90
N LEU A 278 -10.33 3.16 7.95
CA LEU A 278 -10.48 2.74 6.56
C LEU A 278 -9.76 3.76 5.66
N SER A 279 -8.93 3.28 4.74
CA SER A 279 -8.21 4.12 3.78
C SER A 279 -7.98 3.39 2.45
N SER A 280 -7.21 4.00 1.57
CA SER A 280 -6.74 3.41 0.31
C SER A 280 -5.27 3.73 0.08
N ASP A 281 -4.57 2.84 -0.62
CA ASP A 281 -3.18 3.02 -1.05
C ASP A 281 -3.04 3.96 -2.25
N HIS A 282 -4.08 4.09 -3.08
CA HIS A 282 -4.19 5.07 -4.15
C HIS A 282 -5.61 5.12 -4.73
N GLY A 283 -5.89 6.14 -5.55
CA GLY A 283 -7.12 6.19 -6.36
C GLY A 283 -6.96 5.51 -7.71
N VAL A 284 -7.88 5.83 -8.63
CA VAL A 284 -7.78 5.46 -10.06
C VAL A 284 -8.48 6.49 -10.94
N LEU A 285 -7.95 6.68 -12.14
CA LEU A 285 -8.56 7.55 -13.16
C LEU A 285 -9.63 6.79 -13.96
N PRO A 286 -10.64 7.49 -14.51
CA PRO A 286 -11.54 6.88 -15.48
C PRO A 286 -10.76 6.33 -16.69
N VAL A 287 -11.23 5.22 -17.26
CA VAL A 287 -10.67 4.72 -18.52
C VAL A 287 -10.99 5.72 -19.65
N PRO A 288 -10.07 6.01 -20.58
CA PRO A 288 -10.26 7.02 -21.61
C PRO A 288 -11.54 6.86 -22.44
N GLU A 289 -11.96 5.61 -22.69
CA GLU A 289 -13.13 5.30 -23.51
C GLU A 289 -14.48 5.47 -22.81
N SER A 290 -14.48 5.55 -21.47
CA SER A 290 -15.69 5.78 -20.65
C SER A 290 -16.26 7.19 -20.85
N GLU A 291 -17.52 7.39 -20.47
CA GLU A 291 -18.15 8.73 -20.51
C GLU A 291 -17.33 9.76 -19.73
N GLN A 292 -16.95 9.43 -18.50
CA GLN A 292 -16.16 10.30 -17.62
C GLN A 292 -14.75 10.52 -18.18
N GLY A 293 -14.14 9.48 -18.78
CA GLY A 293 -12.84 9.59 -19.45
C GLY A 293 -12.88 10.56 -20.63
N ARG A 294 -13.90 10.45 -21.49
CA ARG A 294 -14.11 11.38 -22.62
C ARG A 294 -14.39 12.80 -22.16
N ALA A 295 -15.21 12.96 -21.12
CA ALA A 295 -15.52 14.26 -20.53
C ALA A 295 -14.27 14.97 -19.97
N MET A 296 -13.31 14.21 -19.46
CA MET A 296 -12.00 14.73 -19.01
C MET A 296 -10.99 14.92 -20.14
N GLY A 297 -11.31 14.53 -21.38
CA GLY A 297 -10.34 14.52 -22.49
C GLY A 297 -9.20 13.52 -22.26
N ALA A 298 -9.42 12.47 -21.48
CA ALA A 298 -8.40 11.47 -21.16
C ALA A 298 -7.94 10.72 -22.42
N ARG A 299 -6.65 10.37 -22.46
CA ARG A 299 -6.02 9.68 -23.60
C ARG A 299 -5.15 8.53 -23.11
N ARG A 300 -4.95 7.54 -23.99
CA ARG A 300 -3.96 6.47 -23.75
C ARG A 300 -2.57 6.98 -24.12
N VAL A 301 -1.60 6.63 -23.28
CA VAL A 301 -0.19 6.92 -23.49
C VAL A 301 0.56 5.60 -23.68
N SER A 302 1.36 5.50 -24.74
CA SER A 302 2.18 4.32 -25.00
C SER A 302 3.59 4.51 -24.47
N GLN A 303 3.94 3.78 -23.41
CA GLN A 303 5.29 3.81 -22.84
C GLN A 303 6.36 3.40 -23.87
N LYS A 304 6.03 2.46 -24.78
CA LYS A 304 6.93 2.04 -25.86
C LYS A 304 7.23 3.19 -26.83
N GLN A 305 6.19 3.88 -27.31
CA GLN A 305 6.36 5.00 -28.23
C GLN A 305 7.10 6.16 -27.58
N LEU A 306 6.78 6.47 -26.32
CA LEU A 306 7.50 7.45 -25.54
C LEU A 306 8.98 7.10 -25.39
N ARG A 307 9.31 5.82 -25.11
CA ARG A 307 10.69 5.35 -24.97
C ARG A 307 11.44 5.51 -26.29
N SER A 308 10.85 5.07 -27.40
CA SER A 308 11.45 5.22 -28.73
C SER A 308 11.72 6.69 -29.07
N TYR A 309 10.74 7.57 -28.84
CA TYR A 309 10.88 9.01 -29.07
C TYR A 309 12.05 9.61 -28.27
N LEU A 310 12.15 9.27 -26.98
CA LEU A 310 13.24 9.73 -26.13
C LEU A 310 14.60 9.19 -26.57
N GLU A 311 14.71 7.88 -26.86
CA GLU A 311 15.96 7.28 -27.35
C GLU A 311 16.45 7.93 -28.64
N GLU A 312 15.56 8.17 -29.60
CA GLU A 312 15.88 8.83 -30.86
C GLU A 312 16.38 10.26 -30.64
N GLY A 313 15.68 11.04 -29.80
CA GLY A 313 16.08 12.41 -29.48
C GLY A 313 17.42 12.49 -28.73
N LEU A 314 17.67 11.58 -27.78
CA LEU A 314 18.94 11.50 -27.07
C LEU A 314 20.07 11.07 -28.01
N ARG A 315 19.83 10.12 -28.93
CA ARG A 315 20.81 9.70 -29.94
C ARG A 315 21.15 10.80 -30.93
N ALA A 316 20.18 11.63 -31.31
CA ALA A 316 20.42 12.78 -32.17
C ALA A 316 21.31 13.85 -31.47
N GLY A 317 21.17 14.02 -30.16
CA GLY A 317 21.95 14.98 -29.39
C GLY A 317 23.34 14.50 -28.95
N PHE A 318 23.46 13.23 -28.56
CA PHE A 318 24.66 12.69 -27.89
C PHE A 318 25.33 11.53 -28.65
N GLY A 319 24.77 11.10 -29.78
CA GLY A 319 25.18 9.86 -30.44
C GLY A 319 24.72 8.62 -29.66
N ARG A 320 25.34 7.48 -29.95
CA ARG A 320 25.04 6.21 -29.26
C ARG A 320 25.77 6.16 -27.90
N PRO A 321 25.19 5.50 -26.87
CA PRO A 321 25.88 5.27 -25.61
C PRO A 321 27.24 4.60 -25.81
N VAL A 322 28.26 5.07 -25.07
CA VAL A 322 29.59 4.46 -25.11
C VAL A 322 29.53 3.07 -24.48
N GLY A 323 29.83 2.04 -25.28
CA GLY A 323 29.62 0.63 -24.90
C GLY A 323 28.43 -0.03 -25.59
N GLY A 324 27.64 0.73 -26.35
CA GLY A 324 26.44 0.24 -27.04
C GLY A 324 25.19 0.28 -26.15
N GLY A 325 24.02 -0.04 -26.74
CA GLY A 325 22.74 -0.07 -26.02
C GLY A 325 21.86 1.18 -26.14
N ASP A 326 21.02 1.38 -25.13
CA ASP A 326 20.01 2.42 -25.00
C ASP A 326 20.44 3.42 -23.91
N TRP A 327 20.10 4.70 -24.06
CA TRP A 327 20.34 5.70 -23.02
C TRP A 327 19.44 5.49 -21.79
N ILE A 328 18.28 4.86 -21.98
CA ILE A 328 17.28 4.57 -20.96
C ILE A 328 17.51 3.14 -20.44
N LEU A 329 18.00 3.04 -19.21
CA LEU A 329 18.21 1.76 -18.54
C LEU A 329 16.92 1.14 -18.00
N GLY A 330 15.98 1.99 -17.60
CA GLY A 330 14.73 1.55 -17.00
C GLY A 330 13.68 2.65 -17.04
N TRP A 331 12.41 2.25 -16.97
CA TRP A 331 11.31 3.19 -16.86
C TRP A 331 10.22 2.61 -15.97
N ASN A 332 10.06 3.22 -14.79
CA ASN A 332 8.92 3.01 -13.91
C ASN A 332 8.18 4.34 -13.76
N PRO A 333 7.18 4.64 -14.61
CA PRO A 333 6.55 5.95 -14.66
C PRO A 333 6.12 6.47 -13.27
N PRO A 334 6.31 7.76 -12.98
CA PRO A 334 6.86 8.79 -13.87
C PRO A 334 8.41 8.81 -13.93
N VAL A 335 9.11 7.89 -13.25
CA VAL A 335 10.58 7.90 -13.13
C VAL A 335 11.27 7.19 -14.29
N LEU A 336 12.18 7.91 -14.94
CA LEU A 336 13.06 7.42 -16.01
C LEU A 336 14.48 7.23 -15.47
N TYR A 337 15.10 6.10 -15.78
CA TYR A 337 16.47 5.79 -15.37
C TYR A 337 17.39 5.88 -16.58
N LEU A 338 18.40 6.73 -16.51
CA LEU A 338 19.36 6.98 -17.59
C LEU A 338 20.73 6.34 -17.29
N ASP A 339 21.47 6.02 -18.35
CA ASP A 339 22.81 5.44 -18.23
C ASP A 339 23.86 6.48 -17.83
N ALA A 340 24.11 6.58 -16.52
CA ALA A 340 25.10 7.49 -15.96
C ALA A 340 26.54 7.17 -16.38
N GLU A 341 26.88 5.89 -16.59
CA GLU A 341 28.22 5.46 -17.02
C GLU A 341 28.49 5.91 -18.46
N ALA A 342 27.51 5.73 -19.35
CA ALA A 342 27.59 6.24 -20.72
C ALA A 342 27.59 7.78 -20.75
N ALA A 343 26.77 8.43 -19.91
CA ALA A 343 26.64 9.88 -19.88
C ALA A 343 27.94 10.57 -19.46
N ALA A 344 28.72 9.99 -18.56
CA ALA A 344 30.01 10.54 -18.12
C ALA A 344 30.99 10.79 -19.28
N LYS A 345 30.84 10.07 -20.40
CA LYS A 345 31.68 10.19 -21.60
C LYS A 345 31.03 11.02 -22.71
N ALA A 346 29.81 11.49 -22.51
CA ALA A 346 28.99 12.20 -23.49
C ALA A 346 28.41 13.50 -22.91
N GLY A 347 29.26 14.34 -22.30
CA GLY A 347 28.84 15.65 -21.77
C GLY A 347 28.28 15.63 -20.33
N GLY A 348 28.23 14.46 -19.69
CA GLY A 348 27.86 14.28 -18.29
C GLY A 348 26.38 13.99 -18.05
N LEU A 349 26.07 13.34 -16.93
CA LEU A 349 24.70 12.93 -16.55
C LEU A 349 23.73 14.12 -16.55
N SER A 350 24.12 15.25 -15.97
CA SER A 350 23.24 16.42 -15.90
C SER A 350 22.88 17.01 -17.28
N ALA A 351 23.76 16.89 -18.27
CA ALA A 351 23.44 17.33 -19.63
C ALA A 351 22.42 16.39 -20.28
N LEU A 352 22.59 15.08 -20.09
CA LEU A 352 21.68 14.05 -20.58
C LEU A 352 20.29 14.18 -19.93
N GLU A 353 20.22 14.35 -18.61
CA GLU A 353 18.96 14.54 -17.87
C GLU A 353 18.22 15.79 -18.31
N ARG A 354 18.93 16.92 -18.49
CA ARG A 354 18.32 18.16 -19.01
C ARG A 354 17.75 17.95 -20.40
N LYS A 355 18.48 17.27 -21.28
CA LYS A 355 17.98 17.00 -22.64
C LYS A 355 16.79 16.05 -22.64
N ALA A 356 16.81 15.00 -21.80
CA ALA A 356 15.68 14.09 -21.65
C ALA A 356 14.43 14.83 -21.16
N ALA A 357 14.58 15.70 -20.15
CA ALA A 357 13.50 16.53 -19.64
C ALA A 357 12.97 17.52 -20.69
N GLU A 358 13.83 18.17 -21.46
CA GLU A 358 13.46 19.05 -22.58
C GLU A 358 12.65 18.29 -23.64
N LEU A 359 13.12 17.11 -24.07
CA LEU A 359 12.48 16.30 -25.10
C LEU A 359 11.08 15.84 -24.66
N ILE A 360 10.96 15.22 -23.49
CA ILE A 360 9.65 14.74 -23.02
C ILE A 360 8.72 15.89 -22.67
N GLY A 361 9.24 16.98 -22.11
CA GLY A 361 8.48 18.18 -21.76
C GLY A 361 7.97 18.97 -22.96
N ALA A 362 8.51 18.74 -24.16
CA ALA A 362 8.02 19.35 -25.40
C ALA A 362 6.74 18.68 -25.93
N ARG A 363 6.32 17.53 -25.38
CA ARG A 363 5.11 16.84 -25.81
C ARG A 363 3.86 17.44 -25.17
N GLU A 364 2.77 17.51 -25.94
CA GLU A 364 1.47 18.03 -25.45
C GLU A 364 0.85 17.20 -24.32
N ASP A 365 1.21 15.91 -24.22
CA ASP A 365 0.67 14.98 -23.22
C ASP A 365 1.50 14.90 -21.94
N VAL A 366 2.50 15.78 -21.78
CA VAL A 366 3.39 15.85 -20.61
C VAL A 366 3.23 17.21 -19.94
N VAL A 367 2.72 17.20 -18.70
CA VAL A 367 2.47 18.44 -17.95
C VAL A 367 3.77 19.07 -17.44
N TRP A 368 4.69 18.25 -16.96
CA TRP A 368 6.00 18.69 -16.48
C TRP A 368 7.01 17.54 -16.57
N ALA A 369 8.27 17.91 -16.73
CA ALA A 369 9.40 17.00 -16.66
C ALA A 369 10.59 17.76 -16.09
N HIS A 370 11.32 17.14 -15.17
CA HIS A 370 12.51 17.73 -14.57
C HIS A 370 13.56 16.65 -14.33
N PRO A 371 14.86 17.00 -14.38
CA PRO A 371 15.91 16.17 -13.81
C PRO A 371 15.57 15.84 -12.35
N ALA A 372 15.85 14.61 -11.90
CA ALA A 372 15.65 14.27 -10.51
C ALA A 372 16.53 15.18 -9.64
N ARG A 373 15.97 15.71 -8.55
CA ARG A 373 16.79 16.28 -7.48
C ARG A 373 17.42 15.11 -6.73
N ALA A 374 18.67 15.24 -6.28
CA ALA A 374 19.25 14.24 -5.39
C ALA A 374 18.30 14.07 -4.18
N ILE A 375 17.80 12.86 -3.97
CA ILE A 375 16.97 12.47 -2.82
C ILE A 375 17.88 11.93 -1.74
#